data_AF-A0A7C4UG68-F1
#
_entry.id   AF-A0A7C4UG68-F1
#
_cell.length_a   1.000
_cell.length_b   1.000
_cell.length_c   1.000
_cell.angle_alpha   90.00
_cell.angle_beta   90.00
_cell.angle_gamma   90.00
#
_symmetry.space_group_name_H-M   'P 1'
#
loop_
_entity.id
_entity.type
_entity.pdbx_description
1 polymer ?
#
loop_
_entity_poly.entity_id
_entity_poly.type
_entity_poly.pdbx_seq_one_letter_code
_entity_poly.pdbx_strand_id
1 'polypeptide(L)'
;MIYLIFFLACLVQGLGGFGAGLFAVPLLSMSFEPKFIVPPFALVVLLLNFFILSGVRNNVEWKKVIYIISGSFLGLPCGVFY
;
A
#
# COMPACT_ATOMS: atom_id res chain seq x y z
N MET A 1 -10.78 -17.79 -0.83
CA MET A 1 -10.58 -16.89 0.32
C MET A 1 -9.56 -15.79 0.01
N ILE A 2 -8.34 -16.12 -0.43
CA ILE A 2 -7.26 -15.14 -0.66
C ILE A 2 -7.62 -14.04 -1.67
N TYR A 3 -8.24 -14.41 -2.80
CA TYR A 3 -8.66 -13.46 -3.84
C TYR A 3 -9.74 -12.50 -3.35
N LEU A 4 -10.62 -12.94 -2.44
CA LEU A 4 -11.65 -12.08 -1.86
C LEU A 4 -11.02 -11.03 -0.94
N ILE A 5 -10.05 -11.42 -0.11
CA ILE A 5 -9.31 -10.48 0.74
C ILE A 5 -8.56 -9.46 -0.14
N PHE A 6 -7.89 -9.92 -1.19
CA PHE A 6 -7.17 -9.04 -2.11
C PHE A 6 -8.13 -8.06 -2.80
N PHE A 7 -9.29 -8.55 -3.28
CA PHE A 7 -10.30 -7.72 -3.90
C PHE A 7 -10.83 -6.65 -2.93
N LEU A 8 -11.23 -7.03 -1.71
CA LEU A 8 -11.73 -6.10 -0.71
C LEU A 8 -10.66 -5.09 -0.28
N ALA A 9 -9.41 -5.51 -0.13
CA ALA A 9 -8.30 -4.62 0.19
C ALA A 9 -8.05 -3.59 -0.92
N CYS A 10 -8.06 -4.04 -2.19
CA CYS A 10 -7.92 -3.16 -3.34
C CYS A 10 -9.13 -2.21 -3.48
N LEU A 11 -10.34 -2.67 -3.14
CA LEU A 11 -11.54 -1.83 -3.10
C LEU A 11 -11.40 -0.71 -2.07
N VAL A 12 -10.97 -1.05 -0.85
CA VAL A 12 -10.72 -0.08 0.23
C VAL A 12 -9.68 0.96 -0.22
N GLN A 13 -8.59 0.52 -0.84
CA GLN A 13 -7.56 1.44 -1.34
C GLN A 13 -8.01 2.25 -2.56
N GLY A 14 -8.82 1.69 -3.46
CA GLY A 14 -9.36 2.43 -4.60
C GLY A 14 -10.30 3.56 -4.17
N LEU A 15 -11.08 3.34 -3.11
CA LEU A 15 -11.99 4.35 -2.55
C LEU A 15 -11.29 5.35 -1.63
N GLY A 16 -10.38 4.88 -0.78
CA GLY A 16 -9.74 5.70 0.26
C GLY A 16 -8.35 6.24 -0.09
N GLY A 17 -7.71 5.73 -1.14
CA GLY A 17 -6.32 6.05 -1.51
C GLY A 17 -5.24 5.36 -0.65
N PHE A 18 -5.62 4.69 0.44
CA PHE A 18 -4.73 3.94 1.33
C PHE A 18 -5.47 2.79 2.03
N GLY A 19 -4.78 2.01 2.86
CA GLY A 19 -5.44 1.07 3.79
C GLY A 19 -5.58 -0.38 3.31
N ALA A 20 -5.18 -0.69 2.07
CA ALA A 20 -5.14 -2.08 1.59
C ALA A 20 -4.31 -2.99 2.51
N GLY A 21 -3.13 -2.53 2.93
CA GLY A 21 -2.27 -3.26 3.89
C GLY A 21 -2.93 -3.45 5.26
N LEU A 22 -3.60 -2.42 5.78
CA LEU A 22 -4.28 -2.48 7.08
C LEU A 22 -5.42 -3.51 7.08
N PHE A 23 -6.09 -3.68 5.94
CA PHE A 23 -7.16 -4.66 5.80
C PHE A 23 -6.61 -6.07 5.52
N ALA A 24 -5.72 -6.21 4.54
CA ALA A 24 -5.29 -7.52 4.05
C ALA A 24 -4.31 -8.21 5.00
N VAL A 25 -3.33 -7.49 5.55
CA VAL A 25 -2.23 -8.12 6.30
C VAL A 25 -2.72 -8.89 7.53
N PRO A 26 -3.62 -8.36 8.38
CA PRO A 26 -4.15 -9.13 9.52
C PRO A 26 -4.92 -10.38 9.07
N LEU A 27 -5.82 -10.25 8.09
CA LEU A 27 -6.64 -11.35 7.59
C LEU A 27 -5.81 -12.45 6.92
N LEU A 28 -4.78 -12.07 6.16
CA LEU A 28 -3.87 -13.02 5.51
C LEU A 28 -2.97 -13.71 6.55
N SER A 29 -2.52 -12.98 7.56
CA SER A 29 -1.65 -13.52 8.62
C SER A 29 -2.37 -14.52 9.55
N MET A 30 -3.71 -14.50 9.59
CA MET A 30 -4.49 -15.52 10.31
C MET A 30 -4.45 -16.90 9.65
N SER A 31 -4.14 -16.98 8.35
CA SER A 31 -4.17 -18.24 7.60
C SER A 31 -2.84 -18.61 6.95
N PHE A 32 -1.92 -17.66 6.82
CA PHE A 32 -0.64 -17.85 6.13
C PHE A 32 0.51 -17.22 6.91
N GLU A 33 1.69 -17.80 6.82
CA GLU A 33 2.90 -17.18 7.36
C GLU A 33 3.17 -15.84 6.65
N PRO A 34 3.27 -14.72 7.38
CA PRO A 34 3.35 -13.37 6.80
C PRO A 34 4.47 -13.20 5.78
N LYS A 35 5.63 -13.83 6.01
CA LYS A 35 6.80 -13.77 5.13
C LYS A 35 6.53 -14.25 3.70
N PHE A 36 5.53 -15.10 3.48
CA PHE A 36 5.20 -15.60 2.14
C PHE A 36 4.08 -14.83 1.48
N ILE A 37 3.14 -14.25 2.25
CA ILE A 37 1.93 -13.65 1.69
C ILE A 37 1.97 -12.12 1.61
N VAL A 38 2.70 -11.47 2.52
CA VAL A 38 2.79 -10.00 2.55
C VAL A 38 3.61 -9.45 1.37
N PRO A 39 4.78 -10.01 0.99
CA PRO A 39 5.53 -9.51 -0.17
C PRO A 39 4.75 -9.53 -1.51
N PRO A 40 4.10 -10.64 -1.92
CA PRO A 40 3.32 -10.63 -3.16
C PRO A 40 2.10 -9.71 -3.09
N PHE A 41 1.46 -9.59 -1.92
CA PHE A 41 0.38 -8.62 -1.73
C PHE A 41 0.87 -7.17 -1.90
N ALA A 42 2.05 -6.84 -1.36
CA ALA A 42 2.65 -5.53 -1.52
C ALA A 42 2.93 -5.19 -3.00
N LEU A 43 3.31 -6.17 -3.83
CA LEU A 43 3.47 -6.00 -5.27
C LEU A 43 2.13 -5.67 -5.97
N VAL A 44 1.03 -6.31 -5.56
CA VAL A 44 -0.31 -6.01 -6.08
C VAL A 44 -0.70 -4.56 -5.74
N VAL A 45 -0.47 -4.16 -4.49
CA VAL A 45 -0.73 -2.80 -4.02
C VAL A 45 0.14 -1.77 -4.76
N LEU A 46 1.40 -2.11 -5.05
CA LEU A 46 2.31 -1.26 -5.82
C LEU A 46 1.78 -1.04 -7.25
N LEU A 47 1.35 -2.10 -7.92
CA LEU A 47 0.75 -2.00 -9.26
C LEU A 47 -0.54 -1.16 -9.22
N LEU A 48 -1.42 -1.40 -8.24
CA LEU A 48 -2.64 -0.62 -8.06
C LEU A 48 -2.34 0.87 -7.89
N ASN A 49 -1.35 1.22 -7.06
CA ASN A 49 -0.91 2.60 -6.89
C ASN A 49 -0.40 3.21 -8.20
N PHE A 50 0.33 2.45 -9.02
CA PHE A 50 0.78 2.93 -10.33
C PHE A 50 -0.40 3.25 -11.26
N PHE A 51 -1.43 2.40 -11.29
CA PHE A 51 -2.65 2.64 -12.06
C PHE A 51 -3.41 3.87 -11.57
N ILE A 52 -3.62 4.00 -10.26
CA ILE A 52 -4.29 5.16 -9.67
C ILE A 52 -3.51 6.43 -9.99
N LEU A 53 -2.19 6.43 -9.76
CA LEU A 53 -1.32 7.57 -10.03
C LEU A 53 -1.37 7.98 -11.51
N SER A 54 -1.34 7.02 -12.43
CA SER A 54 -1.45 7.30 -13.87
C SER A 54 -2.74 8.05 -14.23
N GLY A 55 -3.86 7.71 -13.57
CA GLY A 55 -5.16 8.36 -13.76
C GLY A 55 -5.23 9.77 -13.15
N VAL A 56 -4.55 10.01 -12.03
CA VAL A 56 -4.62 11.32 -11.33
C VAL A 56 -3.42 12.22 -11.55
N ARG A 57 -2.38 11.78 -12.29
CA ARG A 57 -1.07 12.45 -12.42
C ARG A 57 -1.13 13.94 -12.78
N ASN A 58 -2.13 14.36 -13.55
CA ASN A 58 -2.29 15.75 -13.99
C ASN A 58 -2.78 16.68 -12.86
N ASN A 59 -3.39 16.13 -11.82
CA ASN A 59 -3.88 16.85 -10.65
C ASN A 59 -2.93 16.73 -9.45
N VAL A 60 -1.76 16.11 -9.64
CA VAL A 60 -0.78 15.89 -8.56
C VAL A 60 0.08 17.13 -8.37
N GLU A 61 0.07 17.67 -7.15
CA GLU A 61 1.03 18.69 -6.73
C GLU A 61 2.38 18.05 -6.38
N TRP A 62 3.22 17.84 -7.40
CA TRP A 62 4.53 17.19 -7.24
C TRP A 62 5.45 17.82 -6.18
N LYS A 63 5.32 19.13 -5.96
CA LYS A 63 6.06 19.84 -4.91
C LYS A 63 5.67 19.35 -3.51
N LYS A 64 4.38 19.08 -3.24
CA LYS A 64 3.95 18.50 -1.95
C LYS A 64 4.41 17.05 -1.83
N VAL A 65 4.31 16.29 -2.91
CA VAL A 65 4.74 14.88 -2.95
C VAL A 65 6.22 14.73 -2.58
N ILE A 66 7.10 15.61 -3.09
CA ILE A 66 8.53 15.52 -2.78
C ILE A 66 8.84 15.77 -1.29
N TYR A 67 8.11 16.67 -0.64
CA TYR A 67 8.23 16.89 0.80
C TYR A 67 7.81 15.65 1.59
N ILE A 68 6.68 15.04 1.21
CA ILE A 68 6.21 13.80 1.85
C ILE A 68 7.25 12.69 1.68
N ILE A 69 7.76 12.49 0.46
CA ILE A 69 8.79 11.47 0.18
C ILE A 69 10.04 11.70 1.02
N SER A 70 10.52 12.95 1.14
CA SER A 70 11.70 13.24 1.96
C SER A 70 11.48 12.91 3.44
N GLY A 71 10.30 13.22 3.98
CA GLY A 71 9.94 12.88 5.34
C GLY A 71 9.84 11.37 5.55
N SER A 72 9.19 10.66 4.63
CA SER A 72 9.07 9.20 4.69
C SER A 72 10.41 8.48 4.50
N PHE A 73 11.31 9.02 3.67
CA PHE A 73 12.63 8.42 3.42
C PHE A 73 13.48 8.36 4.69
N LEU A 74 13.40 9.38 5.54
CA LEU A 74 14.09 9.40 6.83
C LEU A 74 13.25 8.74 7.93
N GLY A 75 11.94 8.96 7.93
CA GLY A 75 11.04 8.46 8.96
C GLY A 75 10.89 6.94 8.97
N LEU A 76 10.85 6.29 7.79
CA LEU A 76 10.68 4.84 7.68
C LEU A 76 11.87 4.05 8.27
N PRO A 77 13.13 4.32 7.90
CA PRO A 77 14.27 3.65 8.54
C PRO A 77 14.33 3.93 10.03
N CYS A 78 14.19 5.19 10.45
CA CYS A 78 14.23 5.55 11.87
C CYS A 78 13.18 4.78 12.68
N GLY A 79 11.95 4.63 12.17
CA GLY A 79 10.91 3.86 12.86
C GLY A 79 11.07 2.34 12.82
N VAL A 80 11.98 1.80 12.00
CA VAL A 80 12.32 0.37 12.02
C VAL A 80 13.45 0.10 13.01
N PHE A 81 14.37 1.05 13.20
CA PHE A 81 15.53 0.91 14.08
C PHE A 81 15.25 1.32 15.55
N TYR A 82 14.15 2.01 15.82
CA TYR A 82 13.76 2.53 17.14
C TYR A 82 12.34 2.11 17.48
#